data_AF-A0A964V5X0-F1
#
_entry.id   AF-A0A964V5X0-F1
#
_cell.length_a   1.000
_cell.length_b   1.000
_cell.length_c   1.000
_cell.angle_alpha   90.00
_cell.angle_beta   90.00
_cell.angle_gamma   90.00
#
_symmetry.space_group_name_H-M   'P 1'
#
loop_
_entity.id
_entity.type
_entity.pdbx_description
1 polymer ?
#
loop_
_entity_poly.entity_id
_entity_poly.type
_entity_poly.pdbx_seq_one_letter_code
_entity_poly.pdbx_strand_id
1 'polypeptide(L)'
;MAKRRDAGGPLKLENEKQLLRNYYAGLRMESPNGGYLMLLGLRQGDAGDSVGIFECSASSLRYEIVIPKATRGERTKVRAAIDDGQDPDCPRHGRGTRLVRAAGDLVCMSCGLAYAKAS
;
A
#
# COMPACT_ATOMS: atom_id res chain seq x y z
N MET A 1 -18.92 0.54 11.72
CA MET A 1 -19.55 1.57 10.87
C MET A 1 -18.50 2.60 10.45
N ALA A 2 -18.27 2.83 9.16
CA ALA A 2 -17.29 3.84 8.72
C ALA A 2 -17.62 5.23 9.30
N LYS A 3 -16.68 5.85 10.02
CA LYS A 3 -16.90 7.12 10.72
C LYS A 3 -16.70 8.28 9.74
N ARG A 4 -17.79 8.98 9.39
CA ARG A 4 -17.76 10.16 8.51
C ARG A 4 -17.14 11.35 9.25
N ARG A 5 -16.18 12.04 8.62
CA ARG A 5 -15.98 13.48 8.77
C ARG A 5 -15.73 14.09 7.39
N ASP A 6 -16.38 15.23 7.18
CA ASP A 6 -16.35 16.16 6.05
C ASP A 6 -16.95 15.71 4.71
N ALA A 7 -17.87 16.55 4.22
CA ALA A 7 -18.69 16.35 3.04
C ALA A 7 -17.82 16.37 1.77
N GLY A 8 -17.32 15.20 1.35
CA GLY A 8 -16.65 15.00 0.06
C GLY A 8 -15.33 14.22 0.10
N GLY A 9 -14.77 13.99 1.30
CA GLY A 9 -13.51 13.26 1.48
C GLY A 9 -13.66 11.73 1.56
N PRO A 10 -12.60 10.95 1.28
CA PRO A 10 -12.59 9.51 1.51
C PRO A 10 -12.82 9.15 2.99
N LEU A 11 -13.55 8.06 3.23
CA LEU A 11 -13.90 7.56 4.56
C LEU A 11 -12.78 6.69 5.14
N LYS A 12 -12.68 6.64 6.47
CA LYS A 12 -11.78 5.69 7.17
C LYS A 12 -12.46 4.34 7.40
N LEU A 13 -11.65 3.29 7.40
CA LEU A 13 -12.07 1.90 7.66
C LEU A 13 -11.71 1.51 9.10
N GLU A 14 -12.59 0.79 9.79
CA GLU A 14 -12.36 0.39 11.19
C GLU A 14 -11.42 -0.82 11.33
N ASN A 15 -11.35 -1.69 10.32
CA ASN A 15 -10.58 -2.94 10.31
C ASN A 15 -9.29 -2.83 9.48
N GLU A 16 -8.65 -1.66 9.51
CA GLU A 16 -7.52 -1.30 8.64
C GLU A 16 -6.37 -2.32 8.67
N LYS A 17 -6.02 -2.87 9.84
CA LYS A 17 -4.97 -3.89 9.95
C LYS A 17 -5.27 -5.17 9.16
N GLN A 18 -6.50 -5.65 9.22
CA GLN A 18 -6.91 -6.85 8.48
C GLN A 18 -6.97 -6.57 6.99
N LEU A 19 -7.48 -5.40 6.61
CA LEU A 19 -7.53 -4.97 5.22
C LEU A 19 -6.14 -4.81 4.61
N LEU A 20 -5.19 -4.22 5.34
CA LEU A 20 -3.79 -4.14 4.89
C LEU A 20 -3.17 -5.52 4.65
N ARG A 21 -3.47 -6.51 5.50
CA ARG A 21 -3.03 -7.90 5.25
C ARG A 21 -3.62 -8.46 3.97
N ASN A 22 -4.91 -8.26 3.74
CA ASN A 22 -5.58 -8.71 2.53
C ASN A 22 -5.01 -8.00 1.29
N TYR A 23 -4.80 -6.69 1.37
CA TYR A 23 -4.21 -5.87 0.33
C TYR A 23 -2.83 -6.40 -0.09
N TYR A 24 -1.94 -6.62 0.89
CA TYR A 24 -0.60 -7.15 0.64
C TYR A 24 -0.61 -8.57 0.07
N ALA A 25 -1.58 -9.39 0.48
CA ALA A 25 -1.77 -10.73 -0.05
C ALA A 25 -2.44 -10.76 -1.43
N GLY A 26 -2.82 -9.61 -2.02
CA GLY A 26 -3.57 -9.53 -3.27
C GLY A 26 -4.99 -10.09 -3.16
N LEU A 27 -5.52 -10.22 -1.94
CA LEU A 27 -6.85 -10.71 -1.68
C LEU A 27 -7.90 -9.61 -1.89
N ARG A 28 -9.09 -10.00 -2.31
CA ARG A 28 -10.23 -9.10 -2.38
C ARG A 28 -10.54 -8.55 -0.99
N MET A 29 -10.70 -7.23 -0.89
CA MET A 29 -11.07 -6.55 0.33
C MET A 29 -12.57 -6.23 0.32
N GLU A 30 -13.29 -6.70 1.32
CA GLU A 30 -14.72 -6.43 1.45
C GLU A 30 -14.98 -4.96 1.82
N SER A 31 -16.01 -4.38 1.22
CA SER A 31 -16.45 -3.04 1.56
C SER A 31 -17.46 -3.09 2.72
N PRO A 32 -17.41 -2.13 3.67
CA PRO A 32 -18.41 -2.02 4.73
C PRO A 32 -19.86 -1.82 4.23
N ASN A 33 -20.06 -1.43 2.97
CA ASN A 33 -21.38 -1.25 2.35
C ASN A 33 -21.79 -2.43 1.44
N GLY A 34 -21.12 -3.58 1.57
CA GLY A 34 -21.26 -4.68 0.61
C GLY A 34 -20.44 -4.46 -0.66
N GLY A 35 -20.24 -5.53 -1.43
CA GLY A 35 -19.28 -5.53 -2.55
C GLY A 35 -17.82 -5.54 -2.08
N TYR A 36 -16.93 -4.96 -2.88
CA TYR A 36 -15.49 -4.95 -2.60
C TYR A 36 -14.84 -3.58 -2.86
N LEU A 37 -13.68 -3.38 -2.27
CA LEU A 37 -12.85 -2.19 -2.42
C LEU A 37 -11.91 -2.35 -3.62
N MET A 38 -12.01 -1.42 -4.56
CA MET A 38 -11.16 -1.33 -5.76
C MET A 38 -10.12 -0.22 -5.56
N LEU A 39 -8.83 -0.53 -5.73
CA LEU A 39 -7.78 0.49 -5.66
C LEU A 39 -7.92 1.46 -6.84
N LEU A 40 -8.09 2.75 -6.56
CA LEU A 40 -8.07 3.81 -7.56
C LEU A 40 -6.66 4.39 -7.76
N GLY A 41 -5.87 4.42 -6.70
CA GLY A 41 -4.50 4.94 -6.76
C GLY A 41 -3.88 5.11 -5.39
N LEU A 42 -2.60 5.42 -5.41
CA LEU A 42 -1.77 5.68 -4.24
C LEU A 42 -1.34 7.14 -4.23
N ARG A 43 -1.33 7.76 -3.06
CA ARG A 43 -0.77 9.09 -2.81
C ARG A 43 0.42 8.96 -1.87
N GLN A 44 1.51 9.66 -2.18
CA GLN A 44 2.65 9.73 -1.26
C GLN A 44 2.27 10.57 -0.05
N GLY A 45 2.65 10.10 1.14
CA GLY A 45 2.60 10.88 2.37
C GLY A 45 3.96 11.50 2.67
N ASP A 46 3.96 12.60 3.41
CA ASP A 46 5.17 13.37 3.72
C ASP A 46 6.12 12.64 4.68
N ALA A 47 5.62 11.64 5.44
CA ALA A 47 6.42 10.86 6.40
C ALA A 47 7.04 9.59 5.78
N GLY A 48 6.99 9.46 4.45
CA GLY A 48 7.42 8.28 3.71
C GLY A 48 6.46 7.10 3.80
N ASP A 49 5.27 7.33 4.34
CA ASP A 49 4.10 6.48 4.19
C ASP A 49 3.38 6.77 2.86
N SER A 50 2.36 5.98 2.54
CA SER A 50 1.48 6.25 1.41
C SER A 50 0.04 6.02 1.81
N VAL A 51 -0.89 6.64 1.09
CA VAL A 51 -2.33 6.49 1.30
C VAL A 51 -2.94 5.86 0.06
N GLY A 52 -3.54 4.69 0.22
CA GLY A 52 -4.33 4.04 -0.81
C GLY A 52 -5.75 4.58 -0.82
N ILE A 53 -6.20 5.04 -1.98
CA ILE A 53 -7.58 5.45 -2.22
C ILE A 53 -8.33 4.29 -2.87
N PHE A 54 -9.40 3.85 -2.23
CA PHE A 54 -10.23 2.75 -2.69
C PHE A 54 -11.65 3.22 -2.97
N GLU A 55 -12.31 2.62 -3.95
CA GLU A 55 -13.73 2.84 -4.23
C GLU A 55 -14.52 1.55 -3.98
N CYS A 56 -15.65 1.68 -3.30
CA CYS A 56 -16.60 0.59 -3.11
C CYS A 56 -17.33 0.28 -4.43
N SER A 57 -17.27 -0.98 -4.87
CA SER A 57 -17.93 -1.44 -6.08
C SER A 57 -19.47 -1.35 -6.05
N ALA A 58 -20.07 -1.27 -4.85
CA ALA A 58 -21.53 -1.27 -4.68
C ALA A 58 -22.12 0.12 -4.42
N SER A 59 -21.33 1.09 -3.93
CA SER A 59 -21.86 2.39 -3.48
C SER A 59 -21.07 3.61 -3.96
N SER A 60 -19.97 3.41 -4.70
CA SER A 60 -19.03 4.46 -5.12
C SER A 60 -18.45 5.32 -4.00
N LEU A 61 -18.67 4.94 -2.73
CA LEU A 61 -18.03 5.58 -1.60
C LEU A 61 -16.54 5.28 -1.63
N ARG A 62 -15.74 6.32 -1.40
CA ARG A 62 -14.29 6.22 -1.35
C ARG A 62 -13.78 6.03 0.06
N TYR A 63 -12.72 5.28 0.18
CA TYR A 63 -12.05 4.94 1.43
C TYR A 63 -10.56 5.18 1.34
N GLU A 64 -9.97 5.45 2.49
CA GLU A 64 -8.53 5.55 2.66
C GLU A 64 -8.00 4.46 3.57
N ILE A 65 -6.86 3.89 3.16
CA ILE A 65 -6.03 3.03 4.00
C ILE A 65 -4.62 3.63 3.99
N VAL A 66 -4.07 3.87 5.17
CA VAL A 66 -2.68 4.27 5.33
C VAL A 66 -1.81 3.02 5.19
N ILE A 67 -0.87 3.07 4.25
CA ILE A 67 0.18 2.08 4.06
C ILE A 67 1.42 2.65 4.77
N PRO A 68 1.80 2.12 5.95
CA PRO A 68 2.84 2.72 6.77
C PRO A 68 4.20 2.69 6.06
N LYS A 69 5.05 3.67 6.31
CA LYS A 69 6.42 3.69 5.78
C LYS A 69 7.16 2.36 5.94
N ALA A 70 8.11 2.08 5.06
CA ALA A 70 8.96 0.90 5.18
C ALA A 70 9.60 0.84 6.58
N THR A 71 9.60 -0.33 7.20
CA THR A 71 10.28 -0.55 8.48
C THR A 71 11.77 -0.71 8.26
N ARG A 72 12.57 -0.55 9.32
CA ARG A 72 14.02 -0.78 9.25
C ARG A 72 14.33 -2.22 8.78
N GLY A 73 13.62 -3.21 9.31
CA GLY A 73 13.82 -4.61 8.96
C GLY A 73 13.48 -4.91 7.49
N GLU A 74 12.42 -4.31 6.95
CA GLU A 74 12.09 -4.42 5.53
C GLU A 74 13.19 -3.83 4.64
N ARG A 75 13.69 -2.64 4.98
CA ARG A 75 14.80 -2.02 4.24
C ARG A 75 16.08 -2.86 4.30
N THR A 76 16.40 -3.44 5.45
CA THR A 76 17.56 -4.33 5.59
C THR A 76 17.44 -5.56 4.70
N LYS A 77 16.25 -6.18 4.60
CA LYS A 77 16.03 -7.33 3.71
C LYS A 77 16.22 -6.97 2.24
N VAL A 78 15.66 -5.83 1.82
CA VAL A 78 15.82 -5.33 0.45
C VAL A 78 17.29 -5.02 0.15
N ARG A 79 18.00 -4.41 1.10
CA ARG A 79 19.42 -4.10 0.95
C ARG A 79 20.28 -5.36 0.82
N ALA A 80 20.02 -6.38 1.64
CA ALA A 80 20.73 -7.66 1.55
C ALA A 80 20.57 -8.29 0.16
N ALA A 81 19.35 -8.31 -0.39
CA ALA A 81 19.11 -8.83 -1.74
C ALA A 81 19.89 -8.04 -2.83
N ILE A 82 19.97 -6.71 -2.69
CA ILE A 82 20.77 -5.88 -3.61
C ILE A 82 22.26 -6.20 -3.49
N ASP A 83 22.77 -6.30 -2.26
CA ASP A 83 24.19 -6.61 -2.01
C ASP A 83 24.56 -8.02 -2.51
N ASP A 84 23.59 -8.95 -2.53
CA ASP A 84 23.70 -10.29 -3.13
C ASP A 84 23.55 -10.30 -4.67
N GLY A 85 23.44 -9.12 -5.30
CA GLY A 85 23.31 -8.97 -6.76
C GLY A 85 21.93 -9.35 -7.32
N GLN A 86 20.90 -9.43 -6.47
CA GLN A 86 19.54 -9.76 -6.87
C GLN A 86 18.71 -8.52 -7.16
N ASP A 87 17.72 -8.66 -8.05
CA ASP A 87 16.61 -7.72 -8.12
C ASP A 87 15.64 -7.99 -6.95
N PRO A 88 15.43 -7.04 -6.03
CA PRO A 88 14.61 -7.28 -4.85
C PRO A 88 13.10 -7.22 -5.16
N ASP A 89 12.35 -8.12 -4.53
CA ASP A 89 10.89 -8.04 -4.46
C ASP A 89 10.45 -7.14 -3.29
N CYS A 90 9.22 -6.64 -3.36
CA CYS A 90 8.57 -5.98 -2.25
C CYS A 90 8.40 -6.96 -1.07
N PRO A 91 8.87 -6.62 0.14
CA PRO A 91 8.79 -7.52 1.29
C PRO A 91 7.39 -7.67 1.88
N ARG A 92 6.41 -6.87 1.41
CA ARG A 92 5.02 -6.93 1.87
C ARG A 92 4.12 -7.72 0.93
N HIS A 93 4.32 -7.57 -0.38
CA HIS A 93 3.50 -8.26 -1.37
C HIS A 93 4.05 -9.66 -1.67
N GLY A 94 3.21 -10.51 -2.26
CA GLY A 94 3.61 -11.84 -2.70
C GLY A 94 4.80 -11.82 -3.67
N ARG A 95 5.46 -12.98 -3.80
CA ARG A 95 6.59 -13.20 -4.72
C ARG A 95 6.26 -12.70 -6.12
N GLY A 96 7.24 -12.06 -6.77
CA GLY A 96 7.08 -11.50 -8.12
C GLY A 96 6.67 -10.02 -8.14
N THR A 97 6.37 -9.41 -6.99
CA THR A 97 6.13 -7.96 -6.92
C THR A 97 7.47 -7.22 -6.88
N ARG A 98 8.10 -7.03 -8.03
CA ARG A 98 9.42 -6.39 -8.14
C ARG A 98 9.41 -4.95 -7.65
N LEU A 99 10.47 -4.55 -6.94
CA LEU A 99 10.77 -3.14 -6.72
C LEU A 99 11.28 -2.52 -8.01
N VAL A 100 10.79 -1.33 -8.34
CA VAL A 100 11.17 -0.61 -9.56
C VAL A 100 11.97 0.64 -9.21
N ARG A 101 12.87 1.04 -10.10
CA ARG A 101 13.64 2.27 -9.96
C ARG A 101 12.75 3.47 -10.32
N ALA A 102 12.55 4.38 -9.37
CA ALA A 102 11.78 5.60 -9.57
C ALA A 102 12.36 6.73 -8.72
N ALA A 103 12.62 7.89 -9.33
CA ALA A 103 13.13 9.09 -8.64
C ALA A 103 14.38 8.85 -7.76
N GLY A 104 15.28 7.96 -8.19
CA GLY A 104 16.49 7.61 -7.43
C GLY A 104 16.27 6.64 -6.27
N ASP A 105 15.08 6.05 -6.15
CA ASP A 105 14.71 5.06 -5.14
C ASP A 105 14.25 3.74 -5.77
N LEU A 106 14.31 2.66 -5.00
CA LEU A 106 13.64 1.39 -5.28
C LEU A 106 12.29 1.37 -4.58
N VAL A 107 11.23 1.45 -5.39
CA VAL A 107 9.85 1.68 -4.97
C VAL A 107 8.99 0.48 -5.32
N CYS A 108 8.08 0.10 -4.43
CA CYS A 108 7.01 -0.84 -4.79
C CYS A 108 5.83 -0.06 -5.35
N MET A 109 5.40 -0.34 -6.59
CA MET A 109 4.26 0.35 -7.21
C MET A 109 2.91 0.02 -6.56
N SER A 110 2.81 -1.13 -5.89
CA SER A 110 1.61 -1.53 -5.14
C SER A 110 1.61 -0.98 -3.71
N CYS A 111 2.77 -0.76 -3.07
CA CYS A 111 2.78 -0.05 -1.78
C CYS A 111 2.80 1.46 -1.96
N GLY A 112 3.43 1.97 -3.02
CA GLY A 112 3.85 3.36 -3.11
C GLY A 112 4.98 3.68 -2.13
N LEU A 113 5.78 2.71 -1.69
CA LEU A 113 6.83 2.93 -0.69
C LEU A 113 8.22 2.74 -1.29
N ALA A 114 9.13 3.65 -0.93
CA ALA A 114 10.56 3.47 -1.15
C ALA A 114 11.17 2.55 -0.08
N TYR A 115 11.96 1.57 -0.52
CA TYR A 115 12.63 0.60 0.35
C TYR A 115 14.16 0.78 0.39
N ALA A 116 14.76 1.32 -0.65
CA ALA A 116 16.19 1.61 -0.72
C ALA A 116 16.45 2.71 -1.76
N LYS A 117 17.66 3.29 -1.74
CA LYS A 117 18.14 4.13 -2.85
C LYS A 117 18.47 3.25 -4.05
N ALA A 118 18.12 3.70 -5.24
CA ALA A 118 18.54 3.08 -6.49
C ALA A 118 20.01 3.47 -6.73
N SER A 119 20.92 2.52 -6.49
CA SER A 119 22.36 2.66 -6.78
C SER A 119 22.65 2.59 -8.28
#